data_AF-D0LH98-F1
#
_entry.id   AF-D0LH98-F1
#
_cell.length_a   1.000
_cell.length_b   1.000
_cell.length_c   1.000
_cell.angle_alpha   90.00
_cell.angle_beta   90.00
_cell.angle_gamma   90.00
#
_symmetry.space_group_name_H-M   'P 1'
#
loop_
_entity.id
_entity.type
_entity.pdbx_description
1 polymer ?
#
loop_
_entity_poly.entity_id
_entity_poly.type
_entity_poly.pdbx_seq_one_letter_code
_entity_poly.pdbx_strand_id
1 'polypeptide(L)'
;MGQLFKRLDQEQKALHDSWENIVRLMVVVVVMSIFIWALCSALRWIVHLGTDHFFHYLTVHENELHAPLLLLGVLLAGGFATGALMRLPGWEKTSGDGIDVALDNFHCTYEHEEDDPQPRFDRPAFSLALKKAATTALTLGTGGSGGLEAPVVVAGEAVGAGWGRVFRARTEAELRTYQLSGIAAAVATLLGTPFTAALFAIEIAYGDRIIYRKLAYALLASMVAYVLNKRILGASMLFEAPPHAYDYTVSEYGITALVAVAVSAPIAIGFGRLMQQTGALVARVDPLYRVAVGALGCGLVAVGLWKGLGIAPYHVLGMGEHTLTELLDPSENASALFLLAALVGKMLTTGFTISAGGSAGLLIPSMFLGGVSGALTAKGLEAVGLVAADAETAIFVIVGIASALVAVIGVPMAAIALVLEVFGPAYGPPTALACGVTYVLTLRIKVYGAQRRSPNPDADETGAAPDVRALRPELAPGAPGDDDSGDDDDDGGGGGDENRDDDGGDEDARA
;
A
#
# COMPACT_ATOMS: atom_id res chain seq x y z
N MET A 1 -30.53 3.58 1.67
CA MET A 1 -30.32 2.31 2.42
C MET A 1 -30.92 1.06 1.72
N GLY A 2 -32.20 1.05 1.30
CA GLY A 2 -32.80 -0.15 0.66
C GLY A 2 -32.26 -0.52 -0.74
N GLN A 3 -31.73 0.45 -1.50
CA GLN A 3 -31.07 0.19 -2.79
C GLN A 3 -29.66 -0.40 -2.62
N LEU A 4 -28.91 0.05 -1.62
CA LEU A 4 -27.59 -0.47 -1.26
C LEU A 4 -27.63 -1.97 -0.91
N PHE A 5 -28.56 -2.39 -0.04
CA PHE A 5 -28.72 -3.80 0.31
C PHE A 5 -29.13 -4.65 -0.91
N LYS A 6 -29.93 -4.10 -1.83
CA LYS A 6 -30.25 -4.77 -3.10
C LYS A 6 -29.02 -4.94 -3.99
N ARG A 7 -28.14 -3.94 -4.09
CA ARG A 7 -26.91 -4.02 -4.91
C ARG A 7 -25.91 -5.03 -4.34
N LEU A 8 -25.76 -5.08 -3.01
CA LEU A 8 -24.93 -6.09 -2.35
C LEU A 8 -25.49 -7.51 -2.54
N ASP A 9 -26.81 -7.68 -2.41
CA ASP A 9 -27.47 -8.94 -2.72
C ASP A 9 -27.28 -9.32 -4.20
N GLN A 10 -27.27 -8.35 -5.12
CA GLN A 10 -27.02 -8.56 -6.54
C GLN A 10 -25.56 -8.95 -6.82
N GLU A 11 -24.56 -8.27 -6.25
CA GLU A 11 -23.16 -8.69 -6.36
C GLU A 11 -22.94 -10.09 -5.78
N GLN A 12 -23.60 -10.41 -4.66
CA GLN A 12 -23.53 -11.72 -4.05
C GLN A 12 -24.21 -12.81 -4.87
N LYS A 13 -25.33 -12.50 -5.53
CA LYS A 13 -26.02 -13.39 -6.46
C LYS A 13 -25.18 -13.61 -7.71
N ALA A 14 -24.68 -12.54 -8.35
CA ALA A 14 -23.84 -12.61 -9.56
C ALA A 14 -22.66 -13.59 -9.44
N LEU A 15 -22.03 -13.67 -8.26
CA LEU A 15 -20.92 -14.60 -8.02
C LEU A 15 -21.36 -16.06 -7.86
N HIS A 16 -22.60 -16.33 -7.46
CA HIS A 16 -23.13 -17.64 -7.08
C HIS A 16 -24.39 -18.05 -7.86
N ASP A 17 -24.67 -17.40 -8.99
CA ASP A 17 -25.86 -17.67 -9.81
C ASP A 17 -25.96 -19.14 -10.26
N SER A 18 -24.82 -19.82 -10.44
CA SER A 18 -24.77 -21.25 -10.74
C SER A 18 -23.49 -21.91 -10.23
N TRP A 19 -23.53 -23.24 -10.02
CA TRP A 19 -22.34 -24.04 -9.72
C TRP A 19 -21.26 -23.94 -10.80
N GLU A 20 -21.68 -23.83 -12.06
CA GLU A 20 -20.76 -23.62 -13.18
C GLU A 20 -20.01 -22.30 -13.04
N ASN A 21 -20.68 -21.22 -12.62
CA ASN A 21 -20.03 -19.92 -12.41
C ASN A 21 -19.02 -19.98 -11.25
N ILE A 22 -19.40 -20.62 -10.14
CA ILE A 22 -18.51 -20.79 -8.98
C ILE A 22 -17.26 -21.58 -9.37
N VAL A 23 -17.43 -22.71 -10.06
CA VAL A 23 -16.30 -23.54 -10.51
C VAL A 23 -15.42 -22.77 -11.49
N ARG A 24 -16.02 -22.02 -12.43
CA ARG A 24 -15.27 -21.15 -13.36
C ARG A 24 -14.43 -20.13 -12.60
N LEU A 25 -15.02 -19.39 -11.66
CA LEU A 25 -14.33 -18.39 -10.85
C LEU A 25 -13.16 -19.02 -10.08
N MET A 26 -13.40 -20.15 -9.43
CA MET A 26 -12.35 -20.88 -8.69
C MET A 26 -11.19 -21.28 -9.58
N VAL A 27 -11.45 -21.87 -10.75
CA VAL A 27 -10.40 -22.28 -11.69
C VAL A 27 -9.59 -21.09 -12.17
N VAL A 28 -10.26 -19.99 -12.54
CA VAL A 28 -9.59 -18.77 -12.99
C VAL A 28 -8.74 -18.16 -11.87
N VAL A 29 -9.26 -18.12 -10.64
CA VAL A 29 -8.52 -17.67 -9.45
C VAL A 29 -7.27 -18.52 -9.19
N VAL A 30 -7.36 -19.84 -9.29
CA VAL A 30 -6.20 -20.72 -9.11
C VAL A 30 -5.14 -20.47 -10.19
N VAL A 31 -5.54 -20.41 -11.46
CA VAL A 31 -4.63 -20.20 -12.59
C VAL A 31 -3.94 -18.84 -12.50
N MET A 32 -4.68 -17.77 -12.24
CA MET A 32 -4.07 -16.44 -12.12
C MET A 32 -3.09 -16.37 -10.93
N SER A 33 -3.43 -17.04 -9.81
CA SER A 33 -2.60 -17.02 -8.60
C SER A 33 -1.23 -17.65 -8.84
N ILE A 34 -1.15 -18.70 -9.65
CA ILE A 34 0.13 -19.32 -10.06
C ILE A 34 0.99 -18.32 -10.84
N PHE A 35 0.38 -17.58 -11.78
CA PHE A 35 1.10 -16.59 -12.58
C PHE A 35 1.60 -15.41 -11.73
N ILE A 36 0.74 -14.91 -10.84
CA ILE A 36 1.08 -13.83 -9.90
C ILE A 36 2.20 -14.26 -8.97
N TRP A 37 2.10 -15.47 -8.41
CA TRP A 37 3.13 -16.06 -7.57
C TRP A 37 4.48 -16.11 -8.29
N ALA A 38 4.52 -16.58 -9.55
CA ALA A 38 5.76 -16.64 -10.31
C ALA A 38 6.37 -15.24 -10.54
N LEU A 39 5.55 -14.25 -10.92
CA LEU A 39 5.99 -12.87 -11.13
C LEU A 39 6.52 -12.23 -9.84
N CYS A 40 5.77 -12.31 -8.75
CA CYS A 40 6.13 -11.72 -7.47
C CYS A 40 7.34 -12.42 -6.84
N SER A 41 7.45 -13.75 -6.98
CA SER A 41 8.62 -14.51 -6.52
C SER A 41 9.88 -14.13 -7.29
N ALA A 42 9.79 -13.98 -8.61
CA ALA A 42 10.91 -13.54 -9.44
C ALA A 42 11.36 -12.12 -9.06
N LEU A 43 10.41 -11.20 -8.86
CA LEU A 43 10.72 -9.85 -8.40
C LEU A 43 11.43 -9.85 -7.04
N ARG A 44 10.87 -10.58 -6.06
CA ARG A 44 11.48 -10.73 -4.73
C ARG A 44 12.90 -11.26 -4.83
N TRP A 45 13.11 -12.32 -5.60
CA TRP A 45 14.43 -12.93 -5.77
C TRP A 45 15.45 -11.98 -6.40
N ILE A 46 15.07 -11.26 -7.46
CA ILE A 46 15.94 -10.27 -8.11
C ILE A 46 16.35 -9.16 -7.13
N VAL A 47 15.40 -8.65 -6.35
CA VAL A 47 15.65 -7.56 -5.41
C VAL A 47 16.57 -8.02 -4.27
N HIS A 48 16.29 -9.13 -3.61
CA HIS A 48 17.16 -9.66 -2.55
C HIS A 48 18.55 -10.04 -3.06
N LEU A 49 18.64 -10.66 -4.24
CA LEU A 49 19.94 -10.98 -4.85
C LEU A 49 20.79 -9.72 -5.04
N GLY A 50 20.18 -8.63 -5.48
CA GLY A 50 20.84 -7.34 -5.64
C GLY A 50 21.24 -6.72 -4.30
N THR A 51 20.29 -6.57 -3.37
CA THR A 51 20.50 -5.88 -2.09
C THR A 51 21.42 -6.63 -1.16
N ASP A 52 21.25 -7.94 -1.02
CA ASP A 52 21.95 -8.72 0.00
C ASP A 52 23.43 -8.87 -0.40
N HIS A 53 23.70 -9.11 -1.68
CA HIS A 53 25.06 -9.14 -2.20
C HIS A 53 25.75 -7.78 -2.06
N PHE A 54 25.03 -6.70 -2.37
CA PHE A 54 25.54 -5.34 -2.29
C PHE A 54 25.85 -4.91 -0.86
N PHE A 55 24.93 -5.12 0.08
CA PHE A 55 25.15 -4.79 1.49
C PHE A 55 26.20 -5.68 2.13
N HIS A 56 26.24 -6.98 1.81
CA HIS A 56 27.31 -7.86 2.27
C HIS A 56 28.68 -7.37 1.81
N TYR A 57 28.83 -6.96 0.53
CA TYR A 57 30.08 -6.38 0.03
C TYR A 57 30.49 -5.15 0.85
N LEU A 58 29.55 -4.23 1.12
CA LEU A 58 29.81 -3.01 1.89
C LEU A 58 30.21 -3.30 3.34
N THR A 59 29.61 -4.30 3.98
CA THR A 59 29.97 -4.73 5.34
C THR A 59 31.37 -5.33 5.38
N VAL A 60 31.73 -6.18 4.42
CA VAL A 60 33.08 -6.78 4.35
C VAL A 60 34.17 -5.73 4.11
N HIS A 61 33.89 -4.70 3.32
CA HIS A 61 34.84 -3.64 2.97
C HIS A 61 34.61 -2.36 3.78
N GLU A 62 34.06 -2.46 4.99
CA GLU A 62 33.62 -1.29 5.78
C GLU A 62 34.74 -0.30 6.10
N ASN A 63 35.97 -0.79 6.22
CA ASN A 63 37.16 -0.01 6.55
C ASN A 63 37.80 0.65 5.33
N GLU A 64 37.33 0.33 4.12
CA GLU A 64 37.90 0.86 2.89
C GLU A 64 37.26 2.21 2.50
N LEU A 65 38.09 3.16 2.07
CA LEU A 65 37.60 4.49 1.63
C LEU A 65 36.69 4.42 0.41
N HIS A 66 36.80 3.37 -0.41
CA HIS A 66 36.04 3.24 -1.64
C HIS A 66 34.59 2.77 -1.39
N ALA A 67 34.31 2.09 -0.28
CA ALA A 67 32.98 1.53 0.01
C ALA A 67 31.85 2.58 0.09
N PRO A 68 31.98 3.72 0.79
CA PRO A 68 30.93 4.76 0.77
C PRO A 68 30.76 5.40 -0.61
N LEU A 69 31.82 5.54 -1.40
CA LEU A 69 31.74 6.07 -2.77
C LEU A 69 31.01 5.08 -3.69
N LEU A 70 31.26 3.78 -3.53
CA LEU A 70 30.53 2.73 -4.23
C LEU A 70 29.04 2.75 -3.86
N LEU A 71 28.72 2.91 -2.57
CA LEU A 71 27.34 3.04 -2.10
C LEU A 71 26.60 4.18 -2.81
N LEU A 72 27.20 5.37 -2.80
CA LEU A 72 26.63 6.55 -3.48
C LEU A 72 26.52 6.33 -5.00
N GLY A 73 27.54 5.75 -5.62
CA GLY A 73 27.60 5.49 -7.06
C GLY A 73 26.50 4.54 -7.54
N VAL A 74 26.30 3.42 -6.84
CA VAL A 74 25.25 2.44 -7.18
C VAL A 74 23.86 3.03 -7.01
N LEU A 75 23.60 3.74 -5.90
CA LEU A 75 22.32 4.41 -5.67
C LEU A 75 22.02 5.48 -6.73
N LEU A 76 23.02 6.30 -7.08
CA LEU A 76 22.88 7.32 -8.13
C LEU A 76 22.59 6.69 -9.49
N ALA A 77 23.33 5.63 -9.86
CA ALA A 77 23.14 4.94 -11.13
C ALA A 77 21.76 4.27 -11.20
N GLY A 78 21.33 3.59 -10.14
CA GLY A 78 20.00 2.99 -10.03
C GLY A 78 18.88 4.01 -10.08
N GLY A 79 19.05 5.14 -9.38
CA GLY A 79 18.10 6.25 -9.40
C GLY A 79 17.99 6.92 -10.77
N PHE A 80 19.11 7.12 -11.46
CA PHE A 80 19.11 7.66 -12.83
C PHE A 80 18.45 6.69 -13.81
N ALA A 81 18.81 5.40 -13.77
CA ALA A 81 18.20 4.37 -14.61
C ALA A 81 16.68 4.29 -14.39
N THR A 82 16.23 4.31 -13.13
CA THR A 82 14.81 4.33 -12.76
C THR A 82 14.10 5.58 -13.28
N GLY A 83 14.67 6.77 -13.09
CA GLY A 83 14.11 8.03 -13.57
C GLY A 83 14.03 8.11 -15.11
N ALA A 84 15.04 7.61 -15.80
CA ALA A 84 15.05 7.52 -17.26
C ALA A 84 13.98 6.53 -17.77
N LEU A 85 13.80 5.40 -17.09
CA LEU A 85 12.80 4.40 -17.45
C LEU A 85 11.37 4.95 -17.31
N MET A 86 11.09 5.73 -16.27
CA MET A 86 9.78 6.36 -16.05
C MET A 86 9.40 7.41 -17.09
N ARG A 87 10.36 7.94 -17.86
CA ARG A 87 10.13 8.88 -18.95
C ARG A 87 9.68 8.19 -20.24
N LEU A 88 9.82 6.87 -20.35
CA LEU A 88 9.37 6.15 -21.52
C LEU A 88 7.83 6.08 -21.56
N PRO A 89 7.21 6.14 -22.76
CA PRO A 89 5.75 6.11 -22.88
C PRO A 89 5.10 4.91 -22.17
N GLY A 90 4.13 5.21 -21.31
CA GLY A 90 3.37 4.22 -20.56
C GLY A 90 4.08 3.66 -19.33
N TRP A 91 5.18 4.27 -18.88
CA TRP A 91 5.86 3.94 -17.62
C TRP A 91 5.57 4.95 -16.50
N GLU A 92 4.81 6.00 -16.79
CA GLU A 92 4.54 7.12 -15.88
C GLU A 92 3.83 6.63 -14.61
N LYS A 93 2.92 5.66 -14.76
CA LYS A 93 2.17 5.02 -13.65
C LYS A 93 2.99 4.05 -12.80
N THR A 94 4.29 3.88 -13.07
CA THR A 94 5.17 3.01 -12.25
C THR A 94 5.86 3.74 -11.10
N SER A 95 5.80 5.08 -11.11
CA SER A 95 6.34 5.97 -10.06
C SER A 95 5.65 5.77 -8.72
N GLY A 96 6.38 6.05 -7.64
CA GLY A 96 5.89 5.97 -6.26
C GLY A 96 5.51 4.55 -5.83
N ASP A 97 4.73 4.42 -4.76
CA ASP A 97 4.37 3.10 -4.25
C ASP A 97 3.38 2.36 -5.16
N GLY A 98 2.43 3.10 -5.75
CA GLY A 98 1.44 2.63 -6.71
C GLY A 98 0.14 2.11 -6.10
N ILE A 99 -0.05 2.13 -4.77
CA ILE A 99 -1.32 1.67 -4.18
C ILE A 99 -2.50 2.47 -4.72
N ASP A 100 -2.36 3.80 -4.82
CA ASP A 100 -3.40 4.65 -5.41
C ASP A 100 -3.74 4.23 -6.86
N VAL A 101 -2.74 3.81 -7.66
CA VAL A 101 -2.99 3.31 -9.04
C VAL A 101 -3.80 2.02 -9.03
N ALA A 102 -3.49 1.10 -8.11
CA ALA A 102 -4.24 -0.15 -7.97
C ALA A 102 -5.69 0.12 -7.50
N LEU A 103 -5.85 1.02 -6.52
CA LEU A 103 -7.16 1.40 -6.00
C LEU A 103 -7.98 2.17 -7.04
N ASP A 104 -7.40 3.11 -7.78
CA ASP A 104 -8.07 3.82 -8.88
C ASP A 104 -8.50 2.86 -9.99
N ASN A 105 -7.70 1.83 -10.28
CA ASN A 105 -8.05 0.78 -11.23
C ASN A 105 -9.18 -0.12 -10.69
N PHE A 106 -9.20 -0.39 -9.40
CA PHE A 106 -10.25 -1.17 -8.78
C PHE A 106 -11.56 -0.37 -8.69
N HIS A 107 -11.47 0.90 -8.28
CA HIS A 107 -12.59 1.81 -8.03
C HIS A 107 -13.21 2.40 -9.29
N CYS A 108 -12.53 2.39 -10.45
CA CYS A 108 -13.12 2.91 -11.69
C CYS A 108 -14.41 2.17 -12.11
N THR A 109 -14.62 0.95 -11.63
CA THR A 109 -15.88 0.22 -11.84
C THR A 109 -16.99 0.67 -10.88
N TYR A 110 -16.71 1.42 -9.81
CA TYR A 110 -17.73 1.85 -8.83
C TYR A 110 -18.44 3.14 -9.24
N GLU A 111 -17.88 3.85 -10.22
CA GLU A 111 -18.30 5.20 -10.59
C GLU A 111 -19.56 5.22 -11.45
N HIS A 112 -19.95 4.09 -12.06
CA HIS A 112 -21.08 4.00 -12.98
C HIS A 112 -22.13 3.02 -12.45
N GLU A 113 -23.41 3.26 -12.78
CA GLU A 113 -24.54 2.45 -12.28
C GLU A 113 -24.72 1.13 -13.04
N GLU A 114 -24.03 0.96 -14.18
CA GLU A 114 -24.13 -0.19 -15.06
C GLU A 114 -23.06 -1.24 -14.73
N ASP A 115 -23.39 -2.54 -14.80
CA ASP A 115 -22.43 -3.65 -14.58
C ASP A 115 -21.43 -3.77 -15.77
N ASP A 116 -20.59 -2.77 -16.01
CA ASP A 116 -19.68 -2.70 -17.15
C ASP A 116 -18.19 -2.79 -16.75
N PRO A 117 -17.47 -3.87 -17.15
CA PRO A 117 -16.03 -3.97 -16.91
C PRO A 117 -15.17 -3.17 -17.91
N GLN A 118 -15.72 -2.60 -18.99
CA GLN A 118 -14.95 -1.89 -20.03
C GLN A 118 -14.06 -0.75 -19.51
N PRO A 119 -14.50 0.13 -18.58
CA PRO A 119 -13.66 1.23 -18.10
C PRO A 119 -12.30 0.78 -17.54
N ARG A 120 -12.26 -0.42 -16.94
CA ARG A 120 -11.00 -1.03 -16.49
C ARG A 120 -10.23 -1.70 -17.63
N PHE A 121 -10.93 -2.25 -18.63
CA PHE A 121 -10.31 -2.94 -19.75
C PHE A 121 -9.58 -2.01 -20.73
N ASP A 122 -9.94 -0.74 -20.78
CA ASP A 122 -9.21 0.26 -21.55
C ASP A 122 -7.82 0.55 -20.98
N ARG A 123 -7.61 0.26 -19.69
CA ARG A 123 -6.31 0.44 -19.03
C ARG A 123 -5.39 -0.76 -19.27
N PRO A 124 -4.07 -0.53 -19.47
CA PRO A 124 -3.10 -1.60 -19.62
C PRO A 124 -3.05 -2.47 -18.34
N ALA A 125 -3.25 -3.77 -18.50
CA ALA A 125 -3.27 -4.74 -17.41
C ALA A 125 -1.89 -5.41 -17.25
N PHE A 126 -1.60 -6.46 -18.03
CA PHE A 126 -0.34 -7.21 -17.92
C PHE A 126 0.92 -6.34 -18.10
N SER A 127 0.89 -5.36 -19.00
CA SER A 127 2.04 -4.48 -19.21
C SER A 127 2.30 -3.56 -18.01
N LEU A 128 1.26 -3.11 -17.29
CA LEU A 128 1.45 -2.33 -16.05
C LEU A 128 2.15 -3.17 -14.98
N ALA A 129 1.74 -4.44 -14.81
CA ALA A 129 2.36 -5.34 -13.83
C ALA A 129 3.85 -5.55 -14.11
N LEU A 130 4.22 -5.84 -15.37
CA LEU A 130 5.62 -6.08 -15.74
C LEU A 130 6.47 -4.81 -15.62
N LYS A 131 5.93 -3.67 -16.07
CA LYS A 131 6.61 -2.37 -15.95
C LYS A 131 6.83 -2.00 -14.49
N LYS A 132 5.80 -2.16 -13.63
CA LYS A 132 5.93 -1.88 -12.19
C LYS A 132 7.00 -2.78 -11.57
N ALA A 133 6.98 -4.08 -11.84
CA ALA A 133 7.99 -5.01 -11.33
C ALA A 133 9.41 -4.62 -11.77
N ALA A 134 9.62 -4.24 -13.03
CA ALA A 134 10.93 -3.80 -13.52
C ALA A 134 11.42 -2.52 -12.83
N THR A 135 10.55 -1.52 -12.68
CA THR A 135 10.89 -0.27 -11.97
C THR A 135 11.20 -0.51 -10.49
N THR A 136 10.46 -1.39 -9.82
CA THR A 136 10.71 -1.79 -8.43
C THR A 136 12.02 -2.56 -8.29
N ALA A 137 12.31 -3.49 -9.22
CA ALA A 137 13.57 -4.23 -9.23
C ALA A 137 14.78 -3.30 -9.33
N LEU A 138 14.70 -2.24 -10.15
CA LEU A 138 15.76 -1.23 -10.23
C LEU A 138 15.83 -0.39 -8.94
N THR A 139 14.70 0.11 -8.46
CA THR A 139 14.68 1.01 -7.27
C THR A 139 15.23 0.29 -6.03
N LEU A 140 14.65 -0.86 -5.70
CA LEU A 140 15.00 -1.60 -4.48
C LEU A 140 16.24 -2.45 -4.68
N GLY A 141 16.43 -3.07 -5.85
CA GLY A 141 17.60 -3.91 -6.12
C GLY A 141 18.94 -3.17 -6.10
N THR A 142 18.94 -1.84 -6.31
CA THR A 142 20.15 -1.01 -6.12
C THR A 142 20.32 -0.46 -4.70
N GLY A 143 19.48 -0.87 -3.75
CA GLY A 143 19.57 -0.49 -2.33
C GLY A 143 18.67 0.66 -1.90
N GLY A 144 17.67 1.06 -2.70
CA GLY A 144 16.64 2.02 -2.28
C GLY A 144 15.90 1.56 -1.02
N SER A 145 15.39 2.50 -0.22
CA SER A 145 14.65 2.15 1.01
C SER A 145 13.16 2.05 0.74
N GLY A 146 12.56 0.91 1.09
CA GLY A 146 11.13 0.69 1.02
C GLY A 146 10.77 -0.79 0.89
N GLY A 147 9.47 -1.08 0.74
CA GLY A 147 8.93 -2.44 0.67
C GLY A 147 8.54 -2.90 -0.73
N LEU A 148 8.35 -4.21 -0.93
CA LEU A 148 7.86 -4.77 -2.20
C LEU A 148 6.32 -4.74 -2.30
N GLU A 149 5.63 -4.50 -1.19
CA GLU A 149 4.23 -4.85 -1.02
C GLU A 149 3.31 -3.99 -1.89
N ALA A 150 3.48 -2.66 -1.87
CA ALA A 150 2.68 -1.76 -2.70
C ALA A 150 2.88 -2.01 -4.21
N PRO A 151 4.13 -2.15 -4.72
CA PRO A 151 4.33 -2.56 -6.12
C PRO A 151 3.69 -3.89 -6.51
N VAL A 152 3.73 -4.91 -5.64
CA VAL A 152 3.08 -6.19 -5.97
C VAL A 152 1.56 -6.12 -5.86
N VAL A 153 0.99 -5.22 -5.05
CA VAL A 153 -0.46 -4.93 -5.06
C VAL A 153 -0.88 -4.43 -6.44
N VAL A 154 -0.11 -3.52 -7.05
CA VAL A 154 -0.35 -3.07 -8.44
C VAL A 154 -0.20 -4.23 -9.42
N ALA A 155 0.85 -5.04 -9.29
CA ALA A 155 1.05 -6.18 -10.17
C ALA A 155 -0.09 -7.20 -10.05
N GLY A 156 -0.53 -7.50 -8.83
CA GLY A 156 -1.63 -8.41 -8.51
C GLY A 156 -2.97 -7.91 -9.05
N GLU A 157 -3.31 -6.64 -8.82
CA GLU A 157 -4.50 -6.00 -9.39
C GLU A 157 -4.48 -6.08 -10.91
N ALA A 158 -3.36 -5.67 -11.53
CA ALA A 158 -3.27 -5.55 -12.97
C ALA A 158 -3.26 -6.92 -13.67
N VAL A 159 -2.61 -7.93 -13.09
CA VAL A 159 -2.70 -9.31 -13.59
C VAL A 159 -4.11 -9.87 -13.40
N GLY A 160 -4.74 -9.64 -12.25
CA GLY A 160 -6.12 -10.06 -11.97
C GLY A 160 -7.12 -9.47 -12.99
N ALA A 161 -7.02 -8.17 -13.26
CA ALA A 161 -7.83 -7.50 -14.29
C ALA A 161 -7.54 -8.04 -15.71
N GLY A 162 -6.26 -8.33 -16.02
CA GLY A 162 -5.85 -8.92 -17.29
C GLY A 162 -6.48 -10.30 -17.53
N TRP A 163 -6.44 -11.17 -16.51
CA TRP A 163 -7.11 -12.47 -16.57
C TRP A 163 -8.63 -12.34 -16.62
N GLY A 164 -9.21 -11.34 -15.94
CA GLY A 164 -10.61 -10.98 -16.09
C GLY A 164 -11.00 -10.69 -17.54
N ARG A 165 -10.13 -10.00 -18.30
CA ARG A 165 -10.34 -9.77 -19.74
C ARG A 165 -10.20 -11.04 -20.57
N VAL A 166 -9.16 -11.84 -20.32
CA VAL A 166 -8.91 -13.10 -21.03
C VAL A 166 -10.08 -14.07 -20.89
N PHE A 167 -10.63 -14.19 -19.68
CA PHE A 167 -11.77 -15.05 -19.38
C PHE A 167 -13.14 -14.37 -19.53
N ARG A 168 -13.19 -13.16 -20.09
CA ARG A 168 -14.41 -12.40 -20.36
C ARG A 168 -15.32 -12.28 -19.14
N ALA A 169 -14.78 -11.70 -18.07
CA ALA A 169 -15.54 -11.34 -16.87
C ALA A 169 -16.83 -10.62 -17.29
N ARG A 170 -17.96 -11.11 -16.78
CA ARG A 170 -19.29 -10.69 -17.26
C ARG A 170 -19.87 -9.53 -16.48
N THR A 171 -19.39 -9.34 -15.25
CA THR A 171 -19.87 -8.32 -14.32
C THR A 171 -18.68 -7.68 -13.60
N GLU A 172 -18.91 -6.50 -13.05
CA GLU A 172 -17.93 -5.84 -12.18
C GLU A 172 -17.59 -6.70 -10.95
N ALA A 173 -18.58 -7.43 -10.42
CA ALA A 173 -18.36 -8.31 -9.28
C ALA A 173 -17.35 -9.42 -9.58
N GLU A 174 -17.38 -10.02 -10.78
CA GLU A 174 -16.39 -11.00 -11.22
C GLU A 174 -15.01 -10.35 -11.39
N LEU A 175 -14.94 -9.20 -12.08
CA LEU A 175 -13.70 -8.46 -12.29
C LEU A 175 -13.04 -8.05 -10.97
N ARG A 176 -13.80 -7.46 -10.06
CA ARG A 176 -13.36 -7.09 -8.71
C ARG A 176 -12.87 -8.30 -7.93
N THR A 177 -13.54 -9.45 -8.06
CA THR A 177 -13.11 -10.70 -7.42
C THR A 177 -11.74 -11.13 -7.94
N TYR A 178 -11.49 -11.04 -9.24
CA TYR A 178 -10.18 -11.34 -9.82
C TYR A 178 -9.10 -10.34 -9.39
N GLN A 179 -9.40 -9.04 -9.35
CA GLN A 179 -8.46 -8.01 -8.88
C GLN A 179 -8.06 -8.24 -7.41
N LEU A 180 -9.04 -8.46 -6.53
CA LEU A 180 -8.79 -8.71 -5.09
C LEU A 180 -8.06 -10.04 -4.87
N SER A 181 -8.43 -11.08 -5.60
CA SER A 181 -7.73 -12.37 -5.57
C SER A 181 -6.28 -12.20 -6.02
N GLY A 182 -6.04 -11.38 -7.04
CA GLY A 182 -4.69 -11.09 -7.50
C GLY A 182 -3.85 -10.31 -6.49
N ILE A 183 -4.43 -9.30 -5.85
CA ILE A 183 -3.79 -8.58 -4.73
C ILE A 183 -3.46 -9.54 -3.58
N ALA A 184 -4.41 -10.39 -3.19
CA ALA A 184 -4.21 -11.36 -2.10
C ALA A 184 -3.12 -12.39 -2.43
N ALA A 185 -3.09 -12.93 -3.65
CA ALA A 185 -2.02 -13.85 -4.10
C ALA A 185 -0.65 -13.17 -4.11
N ALA A 186 -0.58 -11.92 -4.56
CA ALA A 186 0.66 -11.14 -4.61
C ALA A 186 1.24 -10.88 -3.21
N VAL A 187 0.40 -10.41 -2.28
CA VAL A 187 0.80 -10.12 -0.90
C VAL A 187 1.16 -11.42 -0.16
N ALA A 188 0.42 -12.51 -0.35
CA ALA A 188 0.74 -13.81 0.25
C ALA A 188 2.05 -14.40 -0.28
N THR A 189 2.41 -14.12 -1.54
CA THR A 189 3.69 -14.52 -2.12
C THR A 189 4.87 -13.86 -1.42
N LEU A 190 4.71 -12.60 -0.97
CA LEU A 190 5.78 -11.91 -0.24
C LEU A 190 5.82 -12.31 1.22
N LEU A 191 4.69 -12.19 1.91
CA LEU A 191 4.63 -12.30 3.37
C LEU A 191 4.56 -13.76 3.86
N GLY A 192 4.07 -14.68 3.02
CA GLY A 192 3.83 -16.07 3.44
C GLY A 192 2.63 -16.20 4.39
N THR A 193 1.69 -15.26 4.35
CA THR A 193 0.57 -15.12 5.31
C THR A 193 -0.76 -15.07 4.56
N PRO A 194 -1.40 -16.22 4.27
CA PRO A 194 -2.56 -16.28 3.38
C PRO A 194 -3.81 -15.60 3.96
N PHE A 195 -4.08 -15.72 5.27
CA PHE A 195 -5.23 -15.08 5.89
C PHE A 195 -5.04 -13.56 5.95
N THR A 196 -3.85 -13.13 6.35
CA THR A 196 -3.44 -11.72 6.37
C THR A 196 -3.59 -11.07 5.00
N ALA A 197 -3.09 -11.72 3.95
CA ALA A 197 -3.11 -11.17 2.60
C ALA A 197 -4.53 -11.00 2.05
N ALA A 198 -5.44 -11.93 2.38
CA ALA A 198 -6.82 -11.85 1.96
C ALA A 198 -7.58 -10.72 2.69
N LEU A 199 -7.38 -10.58 4.01
CA LEU A 199 -7.93 -9.47 4.77
C LEU A 199 -7.37 -8.13 4.29
N PHE A 200 -6.06 -8.05 4.06
CA PHE A 200 -5.40 -6.87 3.53
C PHE A 200 -6.00 -6.42 2.20
N ALA A 201 -6.18 -7.36 1.25
CA ALA A 201 -6.76 -7.05 -0.06
C ALA A 201 -8.17 -6.46 0.05
N ILE A 202 -8.98 -6.95 1.00
CA ILE A 202 -10.33 -6.45 1.23
C ILE A 202 -10.30 -5.10 1.95
N GLU A 203 -9.55 -4.96 3.05
CA GLU A 203 -9.48 -3.73 3.83
C GLU A 203 -8.91 -2.56 3.04
N ILE A 204 -7.87 -2.78 2.22
CA ILE A 204 -7.28 -1.69 1.44
C ILE A 204 -8.23 -1.21 0.33
N ALA A 205 -9.02 -2.13 -0.25
CA ALA A 205 -9.90 -1.84 -1.37
C ALA A 205 -11.28 -1.31 -0.94
N TYR A 206 -11.85 -1.83 0.14
CA TYR A 206 -13.19 -1.46 0.61
C TYR A 206 -13.17 -0.58 1.86
N GLY A 207 -12.02 -0.35 2.49
CA GLY A 207 -11.91 0.42 3.71
C GLY A 207 -12.59 -0.29 4.88
N ASP A 208 -13.73 0.24 5.32
CA ASP A 208 -14.45 -0.19 6.52
C ASP A 208 -15.46 -1.34 6.28
N ARG A 209 -15.50 -1.91 5.08
CA ARG A 209 -16.44 -2.99 4.71
C ARG A 209 -15.72 -4.29 4.35
N ILE A 210 -16.23 -5.41 4.87
CA ILE A 210 -15.77 -6.75 4.50
C ILE A 210 -16.83 -7.46 3.67
N ILE A 211 -16.53 -7.74 2.40
CA ILE A 211 -17.40 -8.55 1.53
C ILE A 211 -16.98 -10.01 1.62
N TYR A 212 -17.69 -10.78 2.47
CA TYR A 212 -17.33 -12.16 2.82
C TYR A 212 -17.09 -13.09 1.61
N ARG A 213 -17.92 -12.98 0.57
CA ARG A 213 -17.79 -13.83 -0.61
C ARG A 213 -16.52 -13.53 -1.41
N LYS A 214 -16.16 -12.24 -1.56
CA LYS A 214 -14.90 -11.81 -2.19
C LYS A 214 -13.69 -12.19 -1.32
N LEU A 215 -13.84 -12.11 0.01
CA LEU A 215 -12.84 -12.61 0.97
C LEU A 215 -12.55 -14.10 0.77
N ALA A 216 -13.57 -14.93 0.52
CA ALA A 216 -13.38 -16.37 0.29
C ALA A 216 -12.52 -16.66 -0.96
N TYR A 217 -12.73 -15.94 -2.06
CA TYR A 217 -11.89 -16.07 -3.26
C TYR A 217 -10.48 -15.50 -3.05
N ALA A 218 -10.36 -14.38 -2.33
CA ALA A 218 -9.07 -13.83 -1.94
C ALA A 218 -8.26 -14.82 -1.08
N LEU A 219 -8.92 -15.51 -0.14
CA LEU A 219 -8.33 -16.58 0.67
C LEU A 219 -7.90 -17.79 -0.17
N LEU A 220 -8.71 -18.18 -1.16
CA LEU A 220 -8.33 -19.24 -2.09
C LEU A 220 -7.05 -18.86 -2.86
N ALA A 221 -7.01 -17.64 -3.38
CA ALA A 221 -5.87 -17.12 -4.15
C ALA A 221 -4.59 -17.03 -3.32
N SER A 222 -4.68 -16.47 -2.11
CA SER A 222 -3.57 -16.35 -1.19
C SER A 222 -3.05 -17.71 -0.70
N MET A 223 -3.95 -18.68 -0.49
CA MET A 223 -3.58 -20.05 -0.12
C MET A 223 -2.84 -20.78 -1.25
N VAL A 224 -3.23 -20.57 -2.51
CA VAL A 224 -2.48 -21.12 -3.66
C VAL A 224 -1.05 -20.58 -3.65
N ALA A 225 -0.87 -19.26 -3.54
CA ALA A 225 0.45 -18.64 -3.46
C ALA A 225 1.28 -19.15 -2.26
N TYR A 226 0.65 -19.28 -1.08
CA TYR A 226 1.29 -19.83 0.12
C TYR A 226 1.80 -21.26 -0.09
N VAL A 227 0.97 -22.15 -0.65
CA VAL A 227 1.34 -23.55 -0.93
C VAL A 227 2.50 -23.61 -1.92
N LEU A 228 2.49 -22.78 -2.95
CA LEU A 228 3.59 -22.72 -3.94
C LEU A 228 4.89 -22.24 -3.28
N ASN A 229 4.85 -21.21 -2.44
CA ASN A 229 6.00 -20.75 -1.66
C ASN A 229 6.59 -21.87 -0.79
N LYS A 230 5.74 -22.60 -0.05
CA LYS A 230 6.18 -23.68 0.84
C LYS A 230 6.69 -24.91 0.09
N ARG A 231 6.02 -25.30 -1.00
CA ARG A 231 6.32 -26.56 -1.71
C ARG A 231 7.39 -26.43 -2.77
N ILE A 232 7.50 -25.29 -3.44
CA ILE A 232 8.44 -25.09 -4.55
C ILE A 232 9.69 -24.35 -4.09
N LEU A 233 9.53 -23.28 -3.30
CA LEU A 233 10.66 -22.45 -2.86
C LEU A 233 11.19 -22.85 -1.48
N GLY A 234 10.47 -23.68 -0.72
CA GLY A 234 10.82 -24.01 0.66
C GLY A 234 10.85 -22.79 1.58
N ALA A 235 10.08 -21.73 1.25
CA ALA A 235 10.17 -20.45 1.93
C ALA A 235 9.78 -20.55 3.42
N SER A 236 10.59 -19.93 4.29
CA SER A 236 10.26 -19.70 5.70
C SER A 236 9.26 -18.56 5.87
N MET A 237 8.79 -18.37 7.11
CA MET A 237 8.04 -17.15 7.47
C MET A 237 8.97 -15.94 7.37
N LEU A 238 8.38 -14.75 7.20
CA LEU A 238 9.13 -13.50 7.05
C LEU A 238 9.92 -13.14 8.32
N PHE A 239 9.32 -13.40 9.49
CA PHE A 239 9.93 -13.19 10.80
C PHE A 239 9.65 -14.40 11.69
N GLU A 240 10.51 -14.62 12.67
CA GLU A 240 10.33 -15.62 13.73
C GLU A 240 10.35 -14.90 15.07
N ALA A 241 9.31 -15.10 15.89
CA ALA A 241 9.26 -14.57 17.24
C ALA A 241 9.67 -15.63 18.26
N PRO A 242 10.24 -15.22 19.41
CA PRO A 242 10.50 -16.14 20.50
C PRO A 242 9.18 -16.73 21.06
N PRO A 243 9.23 -17.90 21.71
CA PRO A 243 8.05 -18.46 22.38
C PRO A 243 7.56 -17.53 23.50
N HIS A 244 6.25 -17.30 23.55
CA HIS A 244 5.64 -16.41 24.53
C HIS A 244 4.42 -17.05 25.21
N ALA A 245 4.17 -16.65 26.46
CA ALA A 245 3.04 -17.15 27.25
C ALA A 245 1.71 -16.54 26.77
N TYR A 246 0.61 -17.26 26.99
CA TYR A 246 -0.74 -16.76 26.67
C TYR A 246 -1.36 -15.93 27.80
N ASP A 247 -0.80 -16.03 29.00
CA ASP A 247 -1.36 -15.43 30.20
C ASP A 247 -0.83 -14.00 30.36
N TYR A 248 -1.74 -13.04 30.22
CA TYR A 248 -1.46 -11.62 30.40
C TYR A 248 -2.22 -11.06 31.60
N THR A 249 -1.49 -10.34 32.43
CA THR A 249 -2.02 -9.50 33.50
C THR A 249 -2.66 -8.23 32.94
N VAL A 250 -3.54 -7.60 33.73
CA VAL A 250 -4.15 -6.30 33.37
C VAL A 250 -3.07 -5.23 33.17
N SER A 251 -1.99 -5.27 33.94
CA SER A 251 -0.83 -4.39 33.77
C SER A 251 -0.14 -4.56 32.42
N GLU A 252 0.05 -5.79 31.95
CA GLU A 252 0.68 -6.05 30.65
C GLU A 252 -0.20 -5.57 29.49
N TYR A 253 -1.52 -5.76 29.57
CA TYR A 253 -2.46 -5.13 28.64
C TYR A 253 -2.40 -3.60 28.68
N GLY A 254 -2.25 -3.01 29.88
CA GLY A 254 -2.06 -1.57 30.03
C GLY A 254 -0.77 -1.07 29.37
N ILE A 255 0.32 -1.82 29.49
CA ILE A 255 1.62 -1.51 28.87
C ILE A 255 1.52 -1.61 27.35
N THR A 256 0.87 -2.64 26.80
CA THR A 256 0.73 -2.77 25.33
C THR A 256 -0.17 -1.68 24.73
N ALA A 257 -1.21 -1.25 25.46
CA ALA A 257 -2.00 -0.07 25.09
C ALA A 257 -1.14 1.23 25.13
N LEU A 258 -0.24 1.36 26.11
CA LEU A 258 0.70 2.49 26.16
C LEU A 258 1.67 2.48 24.97
N VAL A 259 2.20 1.31 24.59
CA VAL A 259 3.02 1.15 23.38
C VAL A 259 2.22 1.60 22.16
N ALA A 260 0.96 1.16 22.04
CA ALA A 260 0.11 1.59 20.94
C ALA A 260 0.00 3.13 20.87
N VAL A 261 -0.25 3.81 21.98
CA VAL A 261 -0.30 5.28 22.05
C VAL A 261 1.05 5.91 21.67
N ALA A 262 2.15 5.41 22.26
CA ALA A 262 3.50 5.92 22.05
C ALA A 262 4.00 5.76 20.61
N VAL A 263 3.56 4.71 19.92
CA VAL A 263 3.95 4.40 18.54
C VAL A 263 3.05 5.13 17.53
N SER A 264 1.73 5.08 17.73
CA SER A 264 0.75 5.44 16.69
C SER A 264 0.86 6.89 16.22
N ALA A 265 0.66 7.85 17.13
CA ALA A 265 0.59 9.26 16.76
C ALA A 265 1.95 9.82 16.29
N PRO A 266 3.08 9.51 16.96
CA PRO A 266 4.39 9.98 16.50
C PRO A 266 4.77 9.43 15.13
N ILE A 267 4.50 8.15 14.85
CA ILE A 267 4.78 7.59 13.53
C ILE A 267 3.85 8.21 12.50
N ALA A 268 2.53 8.20 12.69
CA ALA A 268 1.58 8.70 11.70
C ALA A 268 1.87 10.17 11.30
N ILE A 269 2.11 11.03 12.31
CA ILE A 269 2.32 12.45 12.09
C ILE A 269 3.77 12.73 11.66
N GLY A 270 4.74 12.14 12.36
CA GLY A 270 6.16 12.36 12.12
C GLY A 270 6.60 11.86 10.76
N PHE A 271 6.24 10.61 10.42
CA PHE A 271 6.54 10.02 9.12
C PHE A 271 5.84 10.79 7.99
N GLY A 272 4.55 11.12 8.15
CA GLY A 272 3.79 11.89 7.16
C GLY A 272 4.39 13.28 6.88
N ARG A 273 4.79 14.01 7.93
CA ARG A 273 5.47 15.31 7.78
C ARG A 273 6.82 15.17 7.08
N LEU A 274 7.57 14.12 7.41
CA LEU A 274 8.87 13.88 6.80
C LEU A 274 8.74 13.54 5.31
N MET A 275 7.78 12.70 4.93
CA MET A 275 7.44 12.44 3.52
C MET A 275 7.13 13.75 2.77
N GLN A 276 6.34 14.63 3.37
CA GLN A 276 6.01 15.93 2.77
C GLN A 276 7.26 16.80 2.59
N GLN A 277 8.15 16.82 3.58
CA GLN A 277 9.40 17.59 3.52
C GLN A 277 10.36 17.03 2.47
N THR A 278 10.59 15.71 2.44
CA THR A 278 11.44 15.07 1.41
C THR A 278 10.86 15.28 0.02
N GLY A 279 9.53 15.20 -0.13
CA GLY A 279 8.83 15.52 -1.37
C GLY A 279 9.02 16.97 -1.81
N ALA A 280 8.86 17.93 -0.91
CA ALA A 280 9.07 19.35 -1.21
C ALA A 280 10.51 19.67 -1.61
N LEU A 281 11.50 18.98 -1.01
CA LEU A 281 12.91 19.13 -1.38
C LEU A 281 13.18 18.63 -2.78
N VAL A 282 12.71 17.42 -3.09
CA VAL A 282 13.01 16.73 -4.35
C VAL A 282 12.14 17.25 -5.51
N ALA A 283 10.96 17.82 -5.23
CA ALA A 283 10.09 18.44 -6.23
C ALA A 283 10.73 19.64 -6.96
N ARG A 284 11.75 20.29 -6.36
CA ARG A 284 12.51 21.38 -6.98
C ARG A 284 13.44 20.92 -8.10
N VAL A 285 13.66 19.61 -8.22
CA VAL A 285 14.54 18.99 -9.22
C VAL A 285 13.73 18.62 -10.46
N ASP A 286 14.35 18.78 -11.63
CA ASP A 286 13.79 18.30 -12.89
C ASP A 286 13.37 16.82 -12.77
N PRO A 287 12.20 16.42 -13.30
CA PRO A 287 11.72 15.05 -13.14
C PRO A 287 12.70 13.96 -13.63
N LEU A 288 13.68 14.29 -14.49
CA LEU A 288 14.69 13.34 -15.01
C LEU A 288 15.66 12.91 -13.91
N TYR A 289 16.13 13.88 -13.14
CA TYR A 289 17.13 13.67 -12.10
C TYR A 289 16.51 13.47 -10.73
N ARG A 290 15.19 13.63 -10.62
CA ARG A 290 14.44 13.58 -9.37
C ARG A 290 14.73 12.31 -8.57
N VAL A 291 14.59 11.14 -9.21
CA VAL A 291 14.84 9.83 -8.58
C VAL A 291 16.32 9.67 -8.20
N ALA A 292 17.25 10.13 -9.04
CA ALA A 292 18.68 10.10 -8.75
C ALA A 292 19.05 10.98 -7.54
N VAL A 293 18.46 12.17 -7.43
CA VAL A 293 18.68 13.07 -6.27
C VAL A 293 18.05 12.47 -5.00
N GLY A 294 16.88 11.84 -5.10
CA GLY A 294 16.31 11.08 -3.99
C GLY A 294 17.25 9.95 -3.52
N ALA A 295 17.77 9.16 -4.46
CA ALA A 295 18.71 8.09 -4.17
C ALA A 295 20.03 8.62 -3.56
N LEU A 296 20.52 9.77 -4.04
CA LEU A 296 21.66 10.46 -3.42
C LEU A 296 21.35 10.88 -1.98
N GLY A 297 20.16 11.45 -1.72
CA GLY A 297 19.71 11.78 -0.38
C GLY A 297 19.70 10.56 0.55
N CYS A 298 19.22 9.41 0.06
CA CYS A 298 19.28 8.15 0.80
C CYS A 298 20.72 7.74 1.13
N GLY A 299 21.60 7.81 0.12
CA GLY A 299 23.01 7.47 0.27
C GLY A 299 23.76 8.38 1.25
N LEU A 300 23.48 9.69 1.22
CA LEU A 300 24.09 10.64 2.16
C LEU A 300 23.64 10.39 3.60
N VAL A 301 22.36 10.10 3.83
CA VAL A 301 21.86 9.70 5.15
C VAL A 301 22.53 8.41 5.63
N ALA A 302 22.59 7.38 4.77
CA ALA A 302 23.21 6.11 5.10
C ALA A 302 24.71 6.25 5.40
N VAL A 303 25.48 6.95 4.56
CA VAL A 303 26.91 7.20 4.78
C VAL A 303 27.14 8.04 6.04
N GLY A 304 26.30 9.04 6.30
CA GLY A 304 26.39 9.87 7.49
C GLY A 304 26.20 9.08 8.79
N LEU A 305 25.20 8.20 8.83
CA LEU A 305 24.97 7.30 9.96
C LEU A 305 26.06 6.24 10.09
N TRP A 306 26.54 5.72 8.97
CA TRP A 306 27.59 4.70 8.94
C TRP A 306 28.93 5.23 9.44
N LYS A 307 29.40 6.36 8.91
CA LYS A 307 30.71 6.93 9.30
C LYS A 307 30.64 7.80 10.57
N GLY A 308 29.47 8.34 10.91
CA GLY A 308 29.28 9.15 12.10
C GLY A 308 28.96 8.35 13.36
N LEU A 309 28.10 7.34 13.26
CA LEU A 309 27.58 6.57 14.40
C LEU A 309 27.89 5.07 14.32
N GLY A 310 28.59 4.60 13.28
CA GLY A 310 28.90 3.17 13.10
C GLY A 310 27.69 2.32 12.71
N ILE A 311 26.58 2.94 12.26
CA ILE A 311 25.35 2.21 11.91
C ILE A 311 25.45 1.72 10.47
N ALA A 312 25.46 0.41 10.27
CA ALA A 312 25.58 -0.17 8.95
C ALA A 312 24.45 0.28 8.00
N PRO A 313 24.73 0.49 6.69
CA PRO A 313 23.74 1.02 5.75
C PRO A 313 22.44 0.21 5.65
N TYR A 314 22.50 -1.11 5.84
CA TYR A 314 21.34 -2.00 5.71
C TYR A 314 20.24 -1.74 6.76
N HIS A 315 20.56 -1.09 7.89
CA HIS A 315 19.54 -0.73 8.88
C HIS A 315 18.64 0.42 8.42
N VAL A 316 19.09 1.25 7.48
CA VAL A 316 18.33 2.42 7.01
C VAL A 316 18.01 2.36 5.51
N LEU A 317 18.72 1.54 4.74
CA LEU A 317 18.42 1.22 3.34
C LEU A 317 17.67 -0.11 3.22
N GLY A 318 17.35 -0.52 1.99
CA GLY A 318 16.64 -1.78 1.72
C GLY A 318 15.25 -1.84 2.36
N MET A 319 14.78 -3.05 2.68
CA MET A 319 13.42 -3.25 3.19
C MET A 319 13.30 -3.01 4.70
N GLY A 320 14.30 -3.43 5.47
CA GLY A 320 14.33 -3.30 6.94
C GLY A 320 14.08 -4.62 7.69
N GLU A 321 13.99 -5.74 6.98
CA GLU A 321 13.79 -7.06 7.58
C GLU A 321 14.90 -7.45 8.54
N HIS A 322 16.17 -7.20 8.19
CA HIS A 322 17.33 -7.52 9.02
C HIS A 322 17.25 -6.91 10.43
N THR A 323 16.99 -5.60 10.51
CA THR A 323 16.85 -4.92 11.81
C THR A 323 15.68 -5.47 12.62
N LEU A 324 14.55 -5.80 11.97
CA LEU A 324 13.42 -6.39 12.69
C LEU A 324 13.76 -7.78 13.23
N THR A 325 14.46 -8.61 12.46
CA THR A 325 14.94 -9.92 12.91
C THR A 325 15.88 -9.80 14.10
N GLU A 326 16.84 -8.86 14.05
CA GLU A 326 17.74 -8.58 15.19
C GLU A 326 16.97 -8.11 16.43
N LEU A 327 15.92 -7.30 16.29
CA LEU A 327 15.10 -6.85 17.43
C LEU A 327 14.23 -7.94 18.04
N LEU A 328 13.95 -9.01 17.29
CA LEU A 328 13.20 -10.17 17.76
C LEU A 328 14.10 -11.24 18.36
N ASP A 329 15.41 -11.18 18.12
CA ASP A 329 16.39 -12.08 18.73
C ASP A 329 16.64 -11.69 20.20
N PRO A 330 16.32 -12.57 21.18
CA PRO A 330 16.54 -12.29 22.60
C PRO A 330 18.01 -12.10 23.01
N SER A 331 18.96 -12.52 22.16
CA SER A 331 20.38 -12.38 22.41
C SER A 331 20.93 -11.00 22.03
N GLU A 332 20.20 -10.27 21.19
CA GLU A 332 20.58 -8.94 20.73
C GLU A 332 20.01 -7.86 21.65
N ASN A 333 20.81 -6.81 21.87
CA ASN A 333 20.40 -5.68 22.72
C ASN A 333 20.80 -4.36 22.07
N ALA A 334 19.88 -3.82 21.28
CA ALA A 334 20.06 -2.55 20.60
C ALA A 334 20.08 -1.36 21.59
N SER A 335 21.05 -0.46 21.42
CA SER A 335 21.11 0.78 22.21
C SER A 335 20.01 1.76 21.82
N ALA A 336 19.52 2.58 22.76
CA ALA A 336 18.50 3.59 22.47
C ALA A 336 18.95 4.61 21.41
N LEU A 337 20.24 4.94 21.36
CA LEU A 337 20.81 5.83 20.35
C LEU A 337 20.75 5.20 18.95
N PHE A 338 21.11 3.91 18.83
CA PHE A 338 20.98 3.17 17.58
C PHE A 338 19.52 3.15 17.11
N LEU A 339 18.58 2.81 17.99
CA LEU A 339 17.15 2.74 17.66
C LEU A 339 16.63 4.09 17.15
N LEU A 340 16.95 5.19 17.86
CA LEU A 340 16.52 6.53 17.45
C LEU A 340 17.12 6.94 16.10
N ALA A 341 18.41 6.68 15.90
CA ALA A 341 19.11 7.02 14.66
C ALA A 341 18.60 6.17 13.48
N ALA A 342 18.38 4.87 13.67
CA ALA A 342 17.82 3.97 12.69
C ALA A 342 16.37 4.34 12.33
N LEU A 343 15.56 4.73 13.33
CA LEU A 343 14.19 5.19 13.11
C LEU A 343 14.15 6.43 12.21
N VAL A 344 14.87 7.50 12.59
CA VAL A 344 14.91 8.75 11.81
C VAL A 344 15.55 8.52 10.45
N GLY A 345 16.64 7.74 10.39
CA GLY A 345 17.33 7.38 9.17
C GLY A 345 16.40 6.67 8.18
N LYS A 346 15.65 5.65 8.64
CA LYS A 346 14.72 4.89 7.81
C LYS A 346 13.55 5.75 7.32
N MET A 347 13.02 6.64 8.17
CA MET A 347 11.99 7.57 7.74
C MET A 347 12.50 8.47 6.60
N LEU A 348 13.71 9.03 6.74
CA LEU A 348 14.32 9.90 5.74
C LEU A 348 14.60 9.18 4.42
N THR A 349 15.27 8.02 4.46
CA THR A 349 15.64 7.25 3.26
C THR A 349 14.40 6.75 2.51
N THR A 350 13.37 6.27 3.23
CA THR A 350 12.10 5.85 2.62
C THR A 350 11.38 7.05 1.98
N GLY A 351 11.45 8.22 2.61
CA GLY A 351 10.89 9.45 2.07
C GLY A 351 11.57 9.94 0.82
N PHE A 352 12.89 9.99 0.82
CA PHE A 352 13.64 10.31 -0.37
C PHE A 352 13.40 9.31 -1.50
N THR A 353 13.27 8.02 -1.19
CA THR A 353 13.00 6.99 -2.21
C THR A 353 11.63 7.20 -2.86
N ILE A 354 10.56 7.23 -2.07
CA ILE A 354 9.19 7.26 -2.58
C ILE A 354 8.83 8.65 -3.10
N SER A 355 9.12 9.72 -2.35
CA SER A 355 8.75 11.08 -2.76
C SER A 355 9.52 11.58 -3.99
N ALA A 356 10.68 10.99 -4.29
CA ALA A 356 11.39 11.25 -5.53
C ALA A 356 10.77 10.56 -6.76
N GLY A 357 9.83 9.63 -6.54
CA GLY A 357 9.19 8.83 -7.57
C GLY A 357 9.70 7.39 -7.64
N GLY A 358 10.67 6.98 -6.81
CA GLY A 358 11.15 5.60 -6.75
C GLY A 358 10.02 4.62 -6.44
N SER A 359 10.08 3.44 -7.06
CA SER A 359 9.03 2.43 -6.95
C SER A 359 9.24 1.54 -5.72
N ALA A 360 8.58 1.90 -4.62
CA ALA A 360 8.73 1.21 -3.34
C ALA A 360 7.50 1.39 -2.44
N GLY A 361 7.17 0.37 -1.66
CA GLY A 361 6.03 0.34 -0.74
C GLY A 361 6.36 0.73 0.70
N LEU A 362 5.31 0.87 1.51
CA LEU A 362 5.40 1.32 2.90
C LEU A 362 5.10 0.24 3.94
N LEU A 363 4.76 -0.99 3.52
CA LEU A 363 4.30 -2.02 4.45
C LEU A 363 5.43 -2.48 5.39
N ILE A 364 6.51 -3.07 4.88
CA ILE A 364 7.66 -3.43 5.73
C ILE A 364 8.30 -2.20 6.39
N PRO A 365 8.49 -1.05 5.72
CA PRO A 365 8.95 0.16 6.40
C PRO A 365 8.07 0.55 7.59
N SER A 366 6.75 0.46 7.50
CA SER A 366 5.88 0.72 8.65
C SER A 366 6.05 -0.30 9.76
N MET A 367 6.26 -1.58 9.44
CA MET A 367 6.65 -2.59 10.44
C MET A 367 7.97 -2.20 11.11
N PHE A 368 8.99 -1.80 10.34
CA PHE A 368 10.27 -1.34 10.87
C PHE A 368 10.09 -0.17 11.83
N LEU A 369 9.36 0.87 11.40
CA LEU A 369 9.13 2.05 12.22
C LEU A 369 8.41 1.68 13.52
N GLY A 370 7.44 0.79 13.44
CA GLY A 370 6.70 0.25 14.58
C GLY A 370 7.58 -0.57 15.53
N GLY A 371 8.32 -1.54 15.00
CA GLY A 371 9.19 -2.43 15.78
C GLY A 371 10.31 -1.66 16.49
N VAL A 372 10.99 -0.76 15.79
CA VAL A 372 12.03 0.10 16.37
C VAL A 372 11.44 1.05 17.42
N SER A 373 10.26 1.63 17.17
CA SER A 373 9.58 2.48 18.17
C SER A 373 9.08 1.68 19.38
N GLY A 374 8.65 0.43 19.17
CA GLY A 374 8.31 -0.51 20.22
C GLY A 374 9.50 -0.86 21.11
N ALA A 375 10.63 -1.22 20.50
CA ALA A 375 11.89 -1.44 21.23
C ALA A 375 12.36 -0.19 21.98
N LEU A 376 12.24 0.99 21.37
CA LEU A 376 12.59 2.25 22.03
C LEU A 376 11.66 2.55 23.22
N THR A 377 10.38 2.21 23.10
CA THR A 377 9.41 2.31 24.20
C THR A 377 9.76 1.35 25.32
N ALA A 378 10.15 0.10 25.01
CA ALA A 378 10.62 -0.87 26.00
C ALA A 378 11.80 -0.32 26.80
N LYS A 379 12.83 0.21 26.11
CA LYS A 379 13.99 0.85 26.75
C LYS A 379 13.62 2.05 27.62
N GLY A 380 12.66 2.86 27.19
CA GLY A 380 12.16 3.98 27.98
C GLY A 380 11.44 3.54 29.26
N LEU A 381 10.62 2.48 29.17
CA LEU A 381 9.89 1.93 30.32
C LEU A 381 10.82 1.22 31.31
N GLU A 382 11.82 0.51 30.80
CA GLU A 382 12.92 -0.06 31.59
C GLU A 382 13.65 1.04 32.38
N ALA A 383 14.03 2.14 31.72
CA ALA A 383 14.75 3.24 32.34
C ALA A 383 13.96 3.95 33.45
N VAL A 384 12.62 3.95 33.38
CA VAL A 384 11.74 4.55 34.40
C VAL A 384 11.33 3.52 35.48
N GLY A 385 11.74 2.25 35.33
CA GLY A 385 11.43 1.18 36.28
C GLY A 385 9.98 0.68 36.24
N LEU A 386 9.26 0.94 35.14
CA LEU A 386 7.90 0.43 34.92
C LEU A 386 7.87 -0.99 34.38
N VAL A 387 8.99 -1.43 33.81
CA VAL A 387 9.19 -2.76 33.22
C VAL A 387 10.55 -3.28 33.70
N ALA A 388 10.65 -4.58 33.94
CA ALA A 388 11.90 -5.21 34.37
C ALA A 388 12.95 -5.18 33.25
N ALA A 389 14.24 -5.16 33.61
CA ALA A 389 15.34 -5.11 32.64
C ALA A 389 15.47 -6.37 31.77
N ASP A 390 14.91 -7.48 32.23
CA ASP A 390 14.82 -8.77 31.54
C ASP A 390 13.47 -8.98 30.85
N ALA A 391 12.61 -7.95 30.79
CA ALA A 391 11.35 -8.07 30.09
C ALA A 391 11.57 -8.37 28.61
N GLU A 392 10.75 -9.29 28.11
CA GLU A 392 10.84 -9.74 26.73
C GLU A 392 10.58 -8.56 25.78
N THR A 393 11.60 -8.13 25.03
CA THR A 393 11.47 -6.96 24.13
C THR A 393 10.56 -7.26 22.94
N ALA A 394 10.41 -8.54 22.57
CA ALA A 394 9.62 -8.99 21.43
C ALA A 394 8.15 -8.55 21.49
N ILE A 395 7.47 -8.60 22.65
CA ILE A 395 6.07 -8.15 22.76
C ILE A 395 5.93 -6.66 22.40
N PHE A 396 6.87 -5.81 22.81
CA PHE A 396 6.86 -4.38 22.51
C PHE A 396 7.11 -4.13 21.03
N VAL A 397 8.04 -4.87 20.43
CA VAL A 397 8.35 -4.81 18.99
C VAL A 397 7.14 -5.22 18.17
N ILE A 398 6.51 -6.37 18.49
CA ILE A 398 5.38 -6.93 17.74
C ILE A 398 4.14 -6.04 17.86
N VAL A 399 3.82 -5.56 19.07
CA VAL A 399 2.73 -4.59 19.27
C VAL A 399 3.02 -3.29 18.53
N GLY A 400 4.27 -2.82 18.56
CA GLY A 400 4.71 -1.65 17.80
C GLY A 400 4.53 -1.83 16.29
N ILE A 401 4.92 -2.97 15.73
CA ILE A 401 4.71 -3.35 14.32
C ILE A 401 3.23 -3.22 13.96
N ALA A 402 2.35 -3.85 14.74
CA ALA A 402 0.93 -3.85 14.48
C ALA A 402 0.33 -2.43 14.57
N SER A 403 0.66 -1.67 15.61
CA SER A 403 0.24 -0.29 15.75
C SER A 403 0.72 0.59 14.59
N ALA A 404 1.97 0.47 14.14
CA ALA A 404 2.45 1.27 13.02
C ALA A 404 1.76 0.91 11.69
N LEU A 405 1.47 -0.37 11.45
CA LEU A 405 0.68 -0.80 10.28
C LEU A 405 -0.71 -0.16 10.28
N VAL A 406 -1.41 -0.15 11.42
CA VAL A 406 -2.72 0.51 11.53
C VAL A 406 -2.59 2.03 11.40
N ALA A 407 -1.56 2.63 11.98
CA ALA A 407 -1.36 4.07 11.95
C ALA A 407 -0.98 4.62 10.56
N VAL A 408 -0.21 3.85 9.78
CA VAL A 408 0.29 4.26 8.46
C VAL A 408 -0.61 3.77 7.34
N ILE A 409 -1.09 2.52 7.38
CA ILE A 409 -1.82 1.90 6.27
C ILE A 409 -3.33 1.84 6.54
N GLY A 410 -3.75 1.82 7.80
CA GLY A 410 -5.17 1.81 8.15
C GLY A 410 -5.85 0.45 8.00
N VAL A 411 -5.11 -0.66 8.16
CA VAL A 411 -5.60 -2.04 7.98
C VAL A 411 -5.59 -2.83 9.31
N PRO A 412 -6.53 -2.56 10.24
CA PRO A 412 -6.51 -3.16 11.58
C PRO A 412 -6.72 -4.68 11.60
N MET A 413 -7.63 -5.23 10.79
CA MET A 413 -7.87 -6.68 10.81
C MET A 413 -6.70 -7.41 10.15
N ALA A 414 -6.14 -6.87 9.07
CA ALA A 414 -4.95 -7.43 8.46
C ALA A 414 -3.75 -7.39 9.42
N ALA A 415 -3.57 -6.31 10.19
CA ALA A 415 -2.48 -6.22 11.17
C ALA A 415 -2.62 -7.25 12.30
N ILE A 416 -3.84 -7.49 12.81
CA ILE A 416 -4.09 -8.55 13.80
C ILE A 416 -3.80 -9.93 13.21
N ALA A 417 -4.31 -10.20 12.00
CA ALA A 417 -4.08 -11.46 11.30
C ALA A 417 -2.59 -11.71 11.04
N LEU A 418 -1.84 -10.67 10.66
CA LEU A 418 -0.40 -10.73 10.45
C LEU A 418 0.30 -11.25 11.70
N VAL A 419 -0.02 -10.67 12.86
CA VAL A 419 0.62 -11.09 14.11
C VAL A 419 0.31 -12.54 14.43
N LEU A 420 -0.95 -12.97 14.26
CA LEU A 420 -1.35 -14.35 14.51
C LEU A 420 -0.65 -15.35 13.57
N GLU A 421 -0.47 -15.00 12.30
CA GLU A 421 0.16 -15.90 11.30
C GLU A 421 1.69 -15.89 11.33
N VAL A 422 2.33 -14.76 11.67
CA VAL A 422 3.80 -14.61 11.63
C VAL A 422 4.44 -14.86 13.00
N PHE A 423 3.97 -14.16 14.03
CA PHE A 423 4.60 -14.19 15.35
C PHE A 423 3.93 -15.22 16.27
N GLY A 424 2.68 -15.57 15.99
CA GLY A 424 1.94 -16.63 16.65
C GLY A 424 0.81 -16.13 17.55
N PRO A 425 -0.09 -17.06 17.94
CA PRO A 425 -1.34 -16.71 18.61
C PRO A 425 -1.18 -16.13 20.02
N ALA A 426 -0.05 -16.40 20.69
CA ALA A 426 0.25 -15.84 22.01
C ALA A 426 0.28 -14.30 21.98
N TYR A 427 0.87 -13.71 20.93
CA TYR A 427 0.94 -12.25 20.76
C TYR A 427 -0.39 -11.61 20.29
N GLY A 428 -1.41 -12.41 20.01
CA GLY A 428 -2.68 -11.98 19.41
C GLY A 428 -3.51 -11.04 20.28
N PRO A 429 -3.87 -11.42 21.52
CA PRO A 429 -4.70 -10.59 22.39
C PRO A 429 -4.17 -9.16 22.65
N PRO A 430 -2.90 -8.95 23.05
CA PRO A 430 -2.37 -7.60 23.25
C PRO A 430 -2.32 -6.80 21.95
N THR A 431 -2.02 -7.46 20.84
CA THR A 431 -2.04 -6.85 19.52
C THR A 431 -3.43 -6.39 19.13
N ALA A 432 -4.47 -7.19 19.38
CA ALA A 432 -5.85 -6.81 19.07
C ALA A 432 -6.28 -5.56 19.84
N LEU A 433 -5.91 -5.47 21.12
CA LEU A 433 -6.12 -4.27 21.93
C LEU A 433 -5.39 -3.06 21.34
N ALA A 434 -4.10 -3.21 21.02
CA ALA A 434 -3.27 -2.17 20.46
C ALA A 434 -3.79 -1.65 19.11
N CYS A 435 -4.14 -2.56 18.18
CA CYS A 435 -4.74 -2.21 16.89
C CYS A 435 -6.05 -1.44 17.07
N GLY A 436 -6.91 -1.84 18.02
CA GLY A 436 -8.15 -1.13 18.33
C GLY A 436 -7.90 0.29 18.84
N VAL A 437 -6.98 0.44 19.81
CA VAL A 437 -6.58 1.75 20.35
C VAL A 437 -5.99 2.62 19.24
N THR A 438 -5.04 2.10 18.47
CA THR A 438 -4.42 2.81 17.36
C THR A 438 -5.46 3.26 16.34
N TYR A 439 -6.35 2.36 15.90
CA TYR A 439 -7.34 2.66 14.88
C TYR A 439 -8.24 3.83 15.30
N VAL A 440 -8.70 3.84 16.56
CA VAL A 440 -9.52 4.92 17.13
C VAL A 440 -8.74 6.24 17.17
N LEU A 441 -7.47 6.22 17.57
CA LEU A 441 -6.63 7.42 17.65
C LEU A 441 -6.30 8.00 16.27
N THR A 442 -6.17 7.15 15.25
CA THR A 442 -5.80 7.57 13.89
C THR A 442 -7.01 7.73 12.96
N LEU A 443 -8.25 7.70 13.48
CA LEU A 443 -9.47 7.86 12.68
C LEU A 443 -9.47 9.10 11.77
N ARG A 444 -8.80 10.19 12.20
CA ARG A 444 -8.74 11.46 11.46
C ARG A 444 -7.46 11.68 10.64
N ILE A 445 -6.54 10.71 10.60
CA ILE A 445 -5.29 10.82 9.86
C ILE A 445 -5.38 9.89 8.64
N LYS A 446 -5.13 10.44 7.44
CA LYS A 446 -5.02 9.67 6.19
C LYS A 446 -3.59 9.71 5.68
N VAL A 447 -3.03 8.56 5.35
CA VAL A 447 -1.77 8.46 4.60
C VAL A 447 -2.05 8.19 3.13
N TYR A 448 -3.02 7.32 2.83
CA TYR A 448 -3.51 7.05 1.47
C TYR A 448 -4.75 7.89 1.14
N GLY A 449 -4.66 8.69 0.09
CA GLY A 449 -5.75 9.57 -0.34
C GLY A 449 -6.95 8.81 -0.92
N ALA A 450 -6.67 7.76 -1.71
CA ALA A 450 -7.68 6.93 -2.37
C ALA A 450 -8.34 5.91 -1.43
N GLN A 451 -7.85 5.77 -0.20
CA GLN A 451 -8.46 4.90 0.79
C GLN A 451 -9.81 5.50 1.26
N ARG A 452 -10.89 4.74 1.06
CA ARG A 452 -12.25 5.14 1.47
C ARG A 452 -12.43 4.98 2.98
N ARG A 453 -13.03 5.97 3.64
CA ARG A 453 -13.40 5.95 5.07
C ARG A 453 -14.64 6.85 5.26
N SER A 454 -15.86 6.31 5.28
CA SER A 454 -16.98 6.93 6.01
C SER A 454 -18.26 6.08 6.10
N PRO A 455 -18.99 6.14 7.24
CA PRO A 455 -20.31 5.53 7.47
C PRO A 455 -21.50 6.18 6.74
N ASN A 456 -21.25 7.02 5.72
CA ASN A 456 -22.32 7.60 4.92
C ASN A 456 -22.34 6.90 3.54
N PRO A 457 -23.30 5.99 3.30
CA PRO A 457 -23.39 5.24 2.04
C PRO A 457 -23.46 6.14 0.81
N ASP A 458 -24.02 7.33 0.94
CA ASP A 458 -24.38 8.16 -0.21
C ASP A 458 -23.23 9.07 -0.69
N ALA A 459 -22.15 9.23 0.09
CA ALA A 459 -20.99 10.05 -0.32
C ALA A 459 -19.96 9.28 -1.17
N ASP A 460 -19.98 7.95 -1.10
CA ASP A 460 -19.05 7.06 -1.82
C ASP A 460 -19.69 6.40 -3.06
N GLU A 461 -20.96 6.71 -3.35
CA GLU A 461 -21.73 6.16 -4.49
C GLU A 461 -21.99 7.16 -5.61
N THR A 462 -21.83 8.47 -5.40
CA THR A 462 -21.80 9.46 -6.48
C THR A 462 -20.36 9.90 -6.70
N GLY A 463 -19.72 9.46 -7.79
CA GLY A 463 -18.33 9.76 -8.17
C GLY A 463 -18.04 11.24 -8.47
N ALA A 464 -18.32 12.14 -7.55
CA ALA A 464 -17.82 13.51 -7.57
C ALA A 464 -16.63 13.58 -6.60
N ALA A 465 -15.41 13.54 -7.15
CA ALA A 465 -14.28 14.13 -6.45
C ALA A 465 -14.68 15.55 -6.01
N PRO A 466 -14.31 16.02 -4.80
CA PRO A 466 -14.52 17.41 -4.44
C PRO A 466 -13.85 18.28 -5.51
N ASP A 467 -14.58 19.18 -6.15
CA ASP A 467 -14.02 20.08 -7.14
C ASP A 467 -12.89 20.89 -6.50
N VAL A 468 -11.65 20.54 -6.84
CA VAL A 468 -10.42 21.16 -6.31
C VAL A 468 -10.33 22.63 -6.74
N ARG A 469 -11.18 23.09 -7.67
CA ARG A 469 -11.30 24.52 -8.02
C ARG A 469 -12.03 25.34 -6.96
N ALA A 470 -12.87 24.73 -6.12
CA ALA A 470 -13.62 25.42 -5.07
C ALA A 470 -12.80 25.74 -3.80
N LEU A 471 -11.52 25.33 -3.74
CA LEU A 471 -10.61 25.60 -2.62
C LEU A 471 -9.51 26.64 -2.93
N ARG A 472 -9.60 27.35 -4.06
CA ARG A 472 -8.77 28.55 -4.27
C ARG A 472 -9.36 29.70 -3.45
N PRO A 473 -8.56 30.38 -2.60
CA PRO A 473 -8.99 31.66 -2.03
C PRO A 473 -9.29 32.62 -3.18
N GLU A 474 -10.44 33.29 -3.11
CA GLU A 474 -10.81 34.37 -4.02
C GLU A 474 -9.68 35.40 -4.09
N LEU A 475 -8.94 35.40 -5.19
CA LEU A 475 -8.08 36.52 -5.54
C LEU A 475 -9.01 37.64 -6.01
N ALA A 476 -8.91 38.78 -5.31
CA ALA A 476 -9.69 39.99 -5.53
C ALA A 476 -9.71 40.46 -7.01
N PRO A 477 -10.80 41.11 -7.46
CA PRO A 477 -10.99 41.46 -8.86
C PRO A 477 -10.11 42.66 -9.26
N GLY A 478 -9.36 42.53 -10.36
CA GLY A 478 -8.44 43.57 -10.82
C GLY A 478 -7.86 43.38 -12.22
N ALA A 479 -8.73 43.46 -13.25
CA ALA A 479 -8.47 44.02 -14.60
C ALA A 479 -7.50 43.25 -15.57
N PRO A 480 -7.44 43.61 -16.88
CA PRO A 480 -7.94 42.76 -17.98
C PRO A 480 -6.91 42.46 -19.09
N GLY A 481 -7.31 41.64 -20.07
CA GLY A 481 -6.62 41.40 -21.35
C GLY A 481 -6.98 40.00 -21.85
N ASP A 482 -8.01 39.85 -22.68
CA ASP A 482 -8.06 40.09 -24.13
C ASP A 482 -7.50 38.92 -24.95
N ASP A 483 -8.20 38.70 -26.07
CA ASP A 483 -7.94 37.83 -27.23
C ASP A 483 -8.50 36.41 -27.12
N ASP A 484 -9.73 36.11 -27.55
CA ASP A 484 -10.40 36.23 -28.87
C ASP A 484 -10.18 35.01 -29.79
N SER A 485 -11.27 34.70 -30.51
CA SER A 485 -11.44 33.91 -31.73
C SER A 485 -11.80 32.42 -31.69
N GLY A 486 -13.08 32.19 -32.01
CA GLY A 486 -13.54 31.27 -33.07
C GLY A 486 -13.92 29.87 -32.59
N ASP A 487 -15.11 29.32 -32.83
CA ASP A 487 -16.14 29.65 -33.81
C ASP A 487 -17.51 29.18 -33.26
N ASP A 488 -18.50 30.00 -33.57
CA ASP A 488 -19.92 29.88 -33.32
C ASP A 488 -20.64 28.92 -34.31
N ASP A 489 -21.92 28.74 -34.01
CA ASP A 489 -23.05 28.42 -34.88
C ASP A 489 -23.39 26.93 -35.10
N ASP A 490 -24.50 26.48 -34.50
CA ASP A 490 -25.82 26.74 -35.10
C ASP A 490 -26.95 26.24 -34.17
N ASP A 491 -27.75 27.19 -33.64
CA ASP A 491 -29.11 26.93 -33.17
C ASP A 491 -29.90 28.24 -33.31
N GLY A 492 -30.86 28.27 -34.25
CA GLY A 492 -31.64 29.49 -34.49
C GLY A 492 -32.71 29.34 -35.57
N GLY A 493 -33.95 29.08 -35.14
CA GLY A 493 -35.10 28.96 -36.03
C GLY A 493 -35.58 30.26 -36.68
N GLY A 494 -36.53 30.12 -37.61
CA GLY A 494 -37.32 31.24 -38.10
C GLY A 494 -38.20 30.92 -39.32
N GLY A 495 -39.51 31.02 -39.12
CA GLY A 495 -40.41 31.68 -40.08
C GLY A 495 -41.35 30.80 -40.94
N GLY A 496 -42.63 31.18 -40.93
CA GLY A 496 -43.44 31.24 -42.16
C GLY A 496 -44.74 30.42 -42.20
N ASP A 497 -45.86 31.13 -42.06
CA ASP A 497 -47.18 30.98 -42.70
C ASP A 497 -47.66 29.62 -43.25
N GLU A 498 -48.88 29.19 -42.88
CA GLU A 498 -50.08 29.30 -43.75
C GLU A 498 -51.32 28.63 -43.13
N ASN A 499 -52.47 29.24 -43.40
CA ASN A 499 -53.85 28.85 -43.11
C ASN A 499 -54.19 27.35 -43.26
N ARG A 500 -55.12 26.87 -42.43
CA ARG A 500 -56.44 26.35 -42.88
C ARG A 500 -57.30 25.80 -41.73
N ASP A 501 -58.46 26.43 -41.58
CA ASP A 501 -59.81 25.87 -41.54
C ASP A 501 -60.21 24.76 -40.53
N ASP A 502 -61.28 25.14 -39.82
CA ASP A 502 -62.50 24.38 -39.53
C ASP A 502 -62.61 23.41 -38.34
N ASP A 503 -63.50 23.87 -37.44
CA ASP A 503 -64.70 23.20 -36.93
C ASP A 503 -64.69 22.40 -35.61
N GLY A 504 -65.69 22.78 -34.78
CA GLY A 504 -66.37 21.97 -33.78
C GLY A 504 -65.61 21.78 -32.46
N GLY A 505 -66.10 22.19 -31.29
CA GLY A 505 -67.49 22.24 -30.85
C GLY A 505 -67.59 21.44 -29.55
N ASP A 506 -67.95 22.15 -28.48
CA ASP A 506 -68.61 21.74 -27.24
C ASP A 506 -68.06 20.65 -26.29
N GLU A 507 -67.90 21.11 -25.05
CA GLU A 507 -68.49 20.57 -23.82
C GLU A 507 -68.63 19.04 -23.68
N ASP A 508 -67.99 18.47 -22.65
CA ASP A 508 -68.80 18.01 -21.53
C ASP A 508 -68.03 17.83 -20.22
N ALA A 509 -68.72 18.14 -19.13
CA ALA A 509 -68.27 18.10 -17.76
C ALA A 509 -68.59 16.75 -17.08
N ARG A 510 -68.05 16.59 -15.86
CA ARG A 510 -68.30 15.52 -14.85
C ARG A 510 -67.41 14.29 -15.08
N ALA A 511 -66.71 13.72 -14.10
CA ALA A 511 -66.92 13.68 -12.65
C ALA A 511 -65.60 13.43 -11.91
#